data_AF-A0A7W1DCL2-F1
#
_entry.id   AF-A0A7W1DCL2-F1
#
_cell.length_a   1.000
_cell.length_b   1.000
_cell.length_c   1.000
_cell.angle_alpha   90.00
_cell.angle_beta   90.00
_cell.angle_gamma   90.00
#
_symmetry.space_group_name_H-M   'P 1'
#
loop_
_entity.id
_entity.type
_entity.pdbx_description
1 polymer ?
#
loop_
_entity_poly.entity_id
_entity_poly.type
_entity_poly.pdbx_seq_one_letter_code
_entity_poly.pdbx_strand_id
1 'polypeptide(L)'
;MKKKFYSLSILAALMVFGAAVTSNYSVSAGPDNSGSSANGHGNYSEADGELRTFSFHARTKNGVTKGSFVVNNRSNGHFLKGNIDCLNIVGNTATMSGTITSSSVEDLVPVGTKTRFGVVDNGEGSEAPPDRMSRFSNFSQASCDESPIMSHSLTVDGGNIQVKP
;
A
#
# COMPACT_ATOMS: atom_id res chain seq x y z
N MET A 1 83.05 -21.21 -39.21
CA MET A 1 82.37 -21.23 -40.52
C MET A 1 81.20 -20.25 -40.48
N LYS A 2 81.17 -19.27 -41.39
CA LYS A 2 80.10 -18.26 -41.51
C LYS A 2 79.02 -18.76 -42.45
N LYS A 3 77.74 -18.68 -42.07
CA LYS A 3 76.61 -18.55 -43.01
C LYS A 3 75.52 -17.66 -42.37
N LYS A 4 75.32 -16.48 -42.97
CA LYS A 4 74.13 -15.62 -42.80
C LYS A 4 73.15 -16.00 -43.91
N PHE A 5 71.84 -16.03 -43.70
CA PHE A 5 70.84 -15.59 -44.71
C PHE A 5 69.47 -15.25 -44.03
N TYR A 6 69.13 -13.96 -44.11
CA TYR A 6 67.86 -13.22 -44.29
C TYR A 6 66.52 -13.58 -43.63
N SER A 7 65.86 -12.46 -43.29
CA SER A 7 64.54 -12.21 -42.72
C SER A 7 63.36 -12.57 -43.64
N LEU A 8 62.22 -12.95 -43.06
CA LEU A 8 60.91 -12.73 -43.67
C LEU A 8 59.86 -12.50 -42.56
N SER A 9 59.25 -11.32 -42.61
CA SER A 9 58.18 -10.82 -41.73
C SER A 9 56.84 -11.50 -42.02
N ILE A 10 56.06 -11.86 -41.00
CA ILE A 10 54.59 -12.01 -41.11
C ILE A 10 53.91 -11.34 -39.92
N LEU A 11 52.92 -10.52 -40.28
CA LEU A 11 52.05 -9.65 -39.52
C LEU A 11 50.85 -10.43 -38.90
N ALA A 12 50.13 -9.76 -37.98
CA ALA A 12 48.74 -9.98 -37.55
C ALA A 12 48.54 -10.91 -36.33
N ALA A 13 47.67 -10.63 -35.35
CA ALA A 13 46.68 -9.57 -35.17
C ALA A 13 46.48 -9.28 -33.67
N LEU A 14 46.32 -8.00 -33.31
CA LEU A 14 45.77 -7.60 -32.00
C LEU A 14 44.29 -7.99 -31.95
N MET A 15 43.89 -8.82 -30.97
CA MET A 15 42.50 -8.89 -30.53
C MET A 15 42.29 -7.88 -29.40
N VAL A 16 41.63 -6.77 -29.71
CA VAL A 16 41.12 -5.83 -28.72
C VAL A 16 39.80 -6.39 -28.19
N PHE A 17 39.80 -6.88 -26.95
CA PHE A 17 38.56 -7.16 -26.23
C PHE A 17 37.96 -5.82 -25.76
N GLY A 18 37.04 -5.27 -26.56
CA GLY A 18 36.18 -4.17 -26.14
C GLY A 18 35.09 -4.71 -25.22
N ALA A 19 35.24 -4.53 -23.91
CA ALA A 19 34.15 -4.73 -22.97
C ALA A 19 33.12 -3.60 -23.18
N ALA A 20 32.01 -3.91 -23.85
CA ALA A 20 30.87 -3.03 -23.93
C ALA A 20 30.24 -2.92 -22.53
N VAL A 21 30.46 -1.79 -21.85
CA VAL A 21 29.74 -1.43 -20.63
C VAL A 21 28.30 -1.16 -21.05
N THR A 22 27.41 -2.14 -20.87
CA THR A 22 25.97 -1.93 -21.06
C THR A 22 25.45 -1.13 -19.88
N SER A 23 25.32 0.18 -20.07
CA SER A 23 24.62 1.07 -19.16
C SER A 23 23.18 0.59 -19.00
N ASN A 24 22.83 0.04 -17.84
CA ASN A 24 21.45 -0.22 -17.45
C ASN A 24 20.75 1.12 -17.23
N TYR A 25 20.18 1.71 -18.28
CA TYR A 25 19.25 2.81 -18.12
C TYR A 25 17.95 2.26 -17.55
N SER A 26 17.66 2.56 -16.29
CA SER A 26 16.33 2.37 -15.72
C SER A 26 15.38 3.28 -16.50
N VAL A 27 14.55 2.69 -17.35
CA VAL A 27 13.35 3.35 -17.88
C VAL A 27 12.45 3.64 -16.68
N SER A 28 12.41 4.90 -16.24
CA SER A 28 11.34 5.38 -15.37
C SER A 28 10.05 5.22 -16.16
N ALA A 29 9.17 4.31 -15.72
CA ALA A 29 7.79 4.31 -16.16
C ALA A 29 7.26 5.74 -15.99
N GLY A 30 6.59 6.28 -17.01
CA GLY A 30 5.91 7.57 -16.90
C GLY A 30 4.92 7.55 -15.73
N PRO A 31 4.45 8.72 -15.26
CA PRO A 31 3.49 8.78 -14.17
C PRO A 31 2.29 7.89 -14.54
N ASP A 32 2.07 6.84 -13.74
CA ASP A 32 0.92 5.98 -13.91
C ASP A 32 -0.33 6.83 -13.62
N ASN A 33 -1.02 7.23 -14.69
CA ASN A 33 -2.26 8.01 -14.63
C ASN A 33 -3.41 7.22 -13.97
N SER A 34 -3.16 5.98 -13.56
CA SER A 34 -4.09 5.22 -12.72
C SER A 34 -4.28 5.92 -11.37
N GLY A 35 -3.23 6.52 -10.78
CA GLY A 35 -3.28 7.16 -9.48
C GLY A 35 -3.38 6.16 -8.31
N SER A 36 -2.94 6.60 -7.13
CA SER A 36 -2.78 5.75 -5.96
C SER A 36 -4.11 5.20 -5.45
N SER A 37 -4.09 4.01 -4.84
CA SER A 37 -5.30 3.40 -4.27
C SER A 37 -5.00 2.48 -3.08
N ALA A 38 -5.98 2.37 -2.19
CA ALA A 38 -6.00 1.37 -1.13
C ALA A 38 -7.40 0.76 -1.09
N ASN A 39 -7.50 -0.55 -1.18
CA ASN A 39 -8.78 -1.26 -1.15
C ASN A 39 -8.67 -2.43 -0.20
N GLY A 40 -9.76 -2.78 0.48
CA GLY A 40 -9.74 -3.95 1.33
C GLY A 40 -11.12 -4.41 1.72
N HIS A 41 -11.24 -5.71 1.92
CA HIS A 41 -12.41 -6.33 2.49
C HIS A 41 -11.98 -7.53 3.30
N GLY A 42 -12.52 -7.65 4.51
CA GLY A 42 -12.19 -8.79 5.35
C GLY A 42 -12.84 -8.72 6.71
N ASN A 43 -12.34 -9.56 7.59
CA ASN A 43 -12.74 -9.64 8.97
C ASN A 43 -11.54 -9.48 9.89
N TYR A 44 -11.78 -8.95 11.08
CA TYR A 44 -10.84 -8.97 12.18
C TYR A 44 -11.59 -9.24 13.48
N SER A 45 -10.96 -9.97 14.38
CA SER A 45 -11.40 -10.09 15.77
C SER A 45 -10.83 -8.95 16.61
N GLU A 46 -11.66 -8.40 17.49
CA GLU A 46 -11.21 -7.44 18.47
C GLU A 46 -10.91 -8.07 19.83
N ALA A 47 -10.44 -7.26 20.80
CA ALA A 47 -10.04 -7.76 22.11
C ALA A 47 -11.22 -8.32 22.93
N ASP A 48 -12.45 -7.91 22.59
CA ASP A 48 -13.71 -8.48 23.08
C ASP A 48 -14.01 -9.88 22.49
N GLY A 49 -13.19 -10.35 21.55
CA GLY A 49 -13.39 -11.60 20.81
C GLY A 49 -14.36 -11.47 19.65
N GLU A 50 -14.96 -10.29 19.43
CA GLU A 50 -16.04 -10.12 18.47
C GLU A 50 -15.52 -9.92 17.05
N LEU A 51 -16.15 -10.64 16.12
CA LEU A 51 -15.81 -10.58 14.71
C LEU A 51 -16.44 -9.34 14.07
N ARG A 52 -15.59 -8.50 13.50
CA ARG A 52 -16.00 -7.31 12.76
C ARG A 52 -15.65 -7.50 11.30
N THR A 53 -16.57 -7.12 10.42
CA THR A 53 -16.35 -7.11 8.97
C THR A 53 -16.11 -5.69 8.51
N PHE A 54 -15.09 -5.49 7.69
CA PHE A 54 -14.80 -4.21 7.08
C PHE A 54 -14.80 -4.30 5.56
N SER A 55 -15.08 -3.18 4.92
CA SER A 55 -14.86 -2.98 3.49
C SER A 55 -14.50 -1.52 3.27
N PHE A 56 -13.48 -1.25 2.48
CA PHE A 56 -13.13 0.09 2.07
C PHE A 56 -12.53 0.10 0.67
N HIS A 57 -12.65 1.26 0.03
CA HIS A 57 -11.89 1.59 -1.17
C HIS A 57 -11.56 3.07 -1.13
N ALA A 58 -10.35 3.42 -1.55
CA ALA A 58 -9.87 4.78 -1.67
C ALA A 58 -8.99 4.88 -2.91
N ARG A 59 -9.14 5.96 -3.66
CA ARG A 59 -8.30 6.26 -4.83
C ARG A 59 -8.00 7.75 -4.91
N THR A 60 -6.75 8.08 -5.18
CA THR A 60 -6.30 9.43 -5.50
C THR A 60 -6.07 9.54 -6.99
N LYS A 61 -6.77 10.47 -7.65
CA LYS A 61 -6.56 10.78 -9.06
C LYS A 61 -6.52 12.29 -9.24
N ASN A 62 -5.49 12.79 -9.94
CA ASN A 62 -5.28 14.23 -10.16
C ASN A 62 -5.28 15.04 -8.85
N GLY A 63 -4.67 14.49 -7.79
CA GLY A 63 -4.60 15.15 -6.47
C GLY A 63 -5.90 15.09 -5.66
N VAL A 64 -6.96 14.46 -6.16
CA VAL A 64 -8.24 14.33 -5.44
C VAL A 64 -8.42 12.89 -4.97
N THR A 65 -8.58 12.70 -3.67
CA THR A 65 -8.94 11.41 -3.08
C THR A 65 -10.45 11.25 -3.02
N LYS A 66 -10.95 10.07 -3.38
CA LYS A 66 -12.34 9.65 -3.13
C LYS A 66 -12.38 8.19 -2.69
N GLY A 67 -13.31 7.88 -1.81
CA GLY A 67 -13.54 6.53 -1.35
C GLY A 67 -14.67 6.43 -0.35
N SER A 68 -14.90 5.22 0.15
CA SER A 68 -15.80 4.98 1.27
C SER A 68 -15.34 3.79 2.10
N PHE A 69 -15.86 3.71 3.32
CA PHE A 69 -15.68 2.57 4.19
C PHE A 69 -17.01 2.15 4.83
N VAL A 70 -17.06 0.88 5.21
CA VAL A 70 -18.09 0.29 6.07
C VAL A 70 -17.40 -0.61 7.08
N VAL A 71 -17.82 -0.52 8.34
CA VAL A 71 -17.46 -1.47 9.40
C VAL A 71 -18.74 -1.96 10.05
N ASN A 72 -18.88 -3.27 10.19
CA ASN A 72 -20.00 -3.91 10.87
C ASN A 72 -19.47 -4.75 12.02
N ASN A 73 -20.01 -4.54 13.22
CA ASN A 73 -19.89 -5.47 14.32
C ASN A 73 -21.00 -6.53 14.18
N ARG A 74 -20.61 -7.78 13.92
CA ARG A 74 -21.56 -8.85 13.61
C ARG A 74 -22.37 -9.30 14.83
N SER A 75 -21.88 -9.08 16.05
CA SER A 75 -22.49 -9.65 17.26
C SER A 75 -23.70 -8.87 17.75
N ASN A 76 -23.70 -7.56 17.55
CA ASN A 76 -24.76 -6.64 18.00
C ASN A 76 -25.40 -5.84 16.84
N GLY A 77 -24.95 -6.06 15.61
CA GLY A 77 -25.48 -5.38 14.42
C GLY A 77 -25.08 -3.91 14.32
N HIS A 78 -24.16 -3.43 15.17
CA HIS A 78 -23.68 -2.06 15.08
C HIS A 78 -22.85 -1.84 13.82
N PHE A 79 -22.99 -0.67 13.20
CA PHE A 79 -22.24 -0.33 12.00
C PHE A 79 -21.83 1.14 11.96
N LEU A 80 -20.77 1.38 11.18
CA LEU A 80 -20.33 2.70 10.75
C LEU A 80 -20.13 2.69 9.24
N LYS A 81 -20.53 3.78 8.58
CA LYS A 81 -20.24 4.06 7.18
C LYS A 81 -19.67 5.47 7.06
N GLY A 82 -18.78 5.68 6.10
CA GLY A 82 -18.24 7.00 5.85
C GLY A 82 -17.60 7.14 4.49
N ASN A 83 -17.32 8.39 4.16
CA ASN A 83 -16.58 8.76 2.95
C ASN A 83 -15.11 9.00 3.30
N ILE A 84 -14.21 8.55 2.42
CA ILE A 84 -12.77 8.78 2.52
C ILE A 84 -12.41 9.96 1.61
N ASP A 85 -11.75 10.96 2.18
CA ASP A 85 -11.37 12.21 1.51
C ASP A 85 -9.85 12.45 1.51
N CYS A 86 -9.07 11.55 2.15
CA CYS A 86 -7.61 11.62 2.24
C CYS A 86 -7.02 10.20 2.16
N LEU A 87 -5.98 10.03 1.34
CA LEU A 87 -5.20 8.79 1.22
C LEU A 87 -3.72 9.16 1.11
N ASN A 88 -2.92 8.64 2.05
CA ASN A 88 -1.47 8.77 2.06
C ASN A 88 -0.85 7.38 2.09
N ILE A 89 0.11 7.11 1.19
CA ILE A 89 0.75 5.80 1.05
C ILE A 89 2.24 5.95 1.25
N VAL A 90 2.80 5.13 2.14
CA VAL A 90 4.25 5.02 2.38
C VAL A 90 4.62 3.53 2.32
N GLY A 91 5.33 3.14 1.27
CA GLY A 91 5.63 1.73 1.01
C GLY A 91 4.35 0.92 0.79
N ASN A 92 4.16 -0.14 1.58
CA ASN A 92 2.97 -1.00 1.57
C ASN A 92 1.90 -0.57 2.61
N THR A 93 2.07 0.59 3.24
CA THR A 93 1.16 1.09 4.27
C THR A 93 0.33 2.25 3.72
N ALA A 94 -0.99 2.19 3.91
CA ALA A 94 -1.91 3.26 3.57
C ALA A 94 -2.57 3.83 4.82
N THR A 95 -2.62 5.16 4.90
CA THR A 95 -3.36 5.91 5.91
C THR A 95 -4.53 6.61 5.23
N MET A 96 -5.72 6.46 5.77
CA MET A 96 -6.93 7.06 5.24
C MET A 96 -7.64 7.87 6.33
N SER A 97 -8.18 9.02 5.95
CA SER A 97 -9.11 9.76 6.79
C SER A 97 -10.38 10.09 6.03
N GLY A 98 -11.44 10.37 6.79
CA GLY A 98 -12.76 10.55 6.23
C GLY A 98 -13.78 11.05 7.23
N THR A 99 -15.03 11.07 6.79
CA THR A 99 -16.17 11.55 7.56
C THR A 99 -17.23 10.47 7.65
N ILE A 100 -17.73 10.21 8.86
CA ILE A 100 -18.82 9.27 9.08
C ILE A 100 -20.12 9.86 8.52
N THR A 101 -20.80 9.10 7.67
CA THR A 101 -22.04 9.48 6.98
C THR A 101 -23.26 8.72 7.49
N SER A 102 -23.05 7.62 8.21
CA SER A 102 -24.11 6.84 8.85
C SER A 102 -23.54 6.02 10.00
N SER A 103 -24.26 6.00 11.12
CA SER A 103 -23.87 5.28 12.34
C SER A 103 -25.11 4.69 13.00
N SER A 104 -25.04 3.44 13.46
CA SER A 104 -26.11 2.85 14.28
C SER A 104 -25.96 3.17 15.77
N VAL A 105 -24.91 3.88 16.15
CA VAL A 105 -24.52 4.20 17.53
C VAL A 105 -24.22 5.69 17.63
N GLU A 106 -25.13 6.53 17.13
CA GLU A 106 -24.90 7.99 17.01
C GLU A 106 -24.58 8.67 18.34
N ASP A 107 -25.09 8.16 19.46
CA ASP A 107 -24.76 8.68 20.80
C ASP A 107 -23.27 8.55 21.15
N LEU A 108 -22.58 7.56 20.56
CA LEU A 108 -21.14 7.32 20.76
C LEU A 108 -20.30 7.85 19.60
N VAL A 109 -20.82 7.71 18.38
CA VAL A 109 -20.13 8.10 17.14
C VAL A 109 -21.13 8.82 16.24
N PRO A 110 -21.29 10.14 16.41
CA PRO A 110 -22.24 10.94 15.63
C PRO A 110 -21.86 10.99 14.15
N VAL A 111 -22.86 11.15 13.29
CA VAL A 111 -22.64 11.52 11.87
C VAL A 111 -21.91 12.87 11.80
N GLY A 112 -20.98 12.99 10.84
CA GLY A 112 -20.09 14.15 10.70
C GLY A 112 -18.76 14.00 11.44
N THR A 113 -18.62 13.00 12.31
CA THR A 113 -17.36 12.71 13.00
C THR A 113 -16.24 12.40 11.99
N LYS A 114 -15.08 13.01 12.19
CA LYS A 114 -13.87 12.69 11.42
C LYS A 114 -13.22 11.43 11.99
N THR A 115 -12.79 10.54 11.09
CA THR A 115 -12.16 9.28 11.46
C THR A 115 -10.88 9.05 10.66
N ARG A 116 -9.94 8.32 11.25
CA ARG A 116 -8.71 7.86 10.60
C ARG A 116 -8.46 6.40 10.92
N PHE A 117 -7.98 5.68 9.92
CA PHE A 117 -7.48 4.32 10.06
C PHE A 117 -6.35 4.09 9.07
N GLY A 118 -5.57 3.05 9.29
CA GLY A 118 -4.55 2.63 8.35
C GLY A 118 -4.48 1.13 8.18
N VAL A 119 -3.78 0.73 7.13
CA VAL A 119 -3.66 -0.65 6.70
C VAL A 119 -2.26 -0.94 6.20
N VAL A 120 -1.85 -2.21 6.29
CA VAL A 120 -0.61 -2.74 5.73
C VAL A 120 -0.97 -3.92 4.85
N ASP A 121 -0.53 -3.85 3.60
CA ASP A 121 -0.57 -4.93 2.61
C ASP A 121 0.73 -5.75 2.73
N ASN A 122 0.65 -6.96 3.26
CA ASN A 122 1.81 -7.82 3.47
C ASN A 122 2.06 -8.79 2.30
N GLY A 123 1.40 -8.58 1.17
CA GLY A 123 1.49 -9.41 -0.02
C GLY A 123 0.50 -10.56 -0.03
N GLU A 124 0.66 -11.44 -1.03
CA GLU A 124 -0.34 -12.45 -1.38
C GLU A 124 0.20 -13.88 -1.28
N GLY A 125 -0.69 -14.82 -1.02
CA GLY A 125 -0.40 -16.26 -1.01
C GLY A 125 -0.19 -16.84 0.40
N SER A 126 0.02 -18.16 0.48
CA SER A 126 0.08 -18.89 1.76
C SER A 126 1.28 -18.52 2.64
N GLU A 127 2.35 -18.04 2.02
CA GLU A 127 3.60 -17.67 2.71
C GLU A 127 3.66 -16.18 3.09
N ALA A 128 2.71 -15.37 2.60
CA ALA A 128 2.63 -13.97 2.97
C ALA A 128 2.10 -13.85 4.41
N PRO A 129 2.72 -12.99 5.26
CA PRO A 129 2.11 -12.63 6.53
C PRO A 129 0.71 -12.05 6.31
N PRO A 130 -0.24 -12.23 7.23
CA PRO A 130 -1.57 -11.64 7.07
C PRO A 130 -1.51 -10.12 7.00
N ASP A 131 -2.43 -9.52 6.25
CA ASP A 131 -2.63 -8.08 6.24
C ASP A 131 -3.03 -7.56 7.63
N ARG A 132 -2.80 -6.26 7.83
CA ARG A 132 -3.06 -5.62 9.12
C ARG A 132 -3.85 -4.35 8.94
N MET A 133 -4.68 -4.01 9.92
CA MET A 133 -5.36 -2.72 9.98
C MET A 133 -5.33 -2.11 11.38
N SER A 134 -5.27 -0.80 11.48
CA SER A 134 -5.49 -0.11 12.75
C SER A 134 -6.96 -0.18 13.15
N ARG A 135 -7.23 0.14 14.41
CA ARG A 135 -8.57 0.57 14.82
C ARG A 135 -8.92 1.90 14.15
N PHE A 136 -10.21 2.15 14.01
CA PHE A 136 -10.71 3.47 13.65
C PHE A 136 -10.54 4.41 14.84
N SER A 137 -9.86 5.53 14.63
CA SER A 137 -9.68 6.57 15.63
C SER A 137 -10.52 7.77 15.25
N ASN A 138 -11.37 8.24 16.16
CA ASN A 138 -12.29 9.35 15.94
C ASN A 138 -11.72 10.63 16.54
N PHE A 139 -11.80 11.72 15.77
CA PHE A 139 -11.20 13.00 16.12
C PHE A 139 -12.14 14.16 15.79
N SER A 140 -11.88 15.33 16.39
CA SER A 140 -12.50 16.59 15.95
C SER A 140 -11.96 17.03 14.57
N GLN A 141 -10.71 16.69 14.27
CA GLN A 141 -10.07 16.82 12.96
C GLN A 141 -9.18 15.60 12.71
N ALA A 142 -9.26 15.00 11.53
CA ALA A 142 -8.41 13.89 11.13
C ALA A 142 -7.78 14.18 9.76
N SER A 143 -6.46 14.01 9.65
CA SER A 143 -5.69 14.02 8.39
C SER A 143 -5.04 12.65 8.17
N CYS A 144 -4.78 12.29 6.92
CA CYS A 144 -4.00 11.12 6.55
C CYS A 144 -2.47 11.35 6.50
N ASP A 145 -1.99 12.57 6.76
CA ASP A 145 -0.55 12.88 6.82
C ASP A 145 0.10 12.33 8.09
N GLU A 146 -0.68 12.25 9.17
CA GLU A 146 -0.25 11.63 10.42
C GLU A 146 -0.34 10.11 10.31
N SER A 147 0.75 9.42 10.66
CA SER A 147 0.75 7.97 10.68
C SER A 147 -0.32 7.42 11.64
N PRO A 148 -1.04 6.37 11.25
CA PRO A 148 -2.02 5.71 12.10
C PRO A 148 -1.28 5.00 13.23
N ILE A 149 -1.94 4.84 14.37
CA ILE A 149 -1.36 4.14 15.51
C ILE A 149 -1.35 2.63 15.20
N MET A 150 -0.28 2.18 14.56
CA MET A 150 -0.10 0.78 14.14
C MET A 150 0.42 -0.13 15.26
N SER A 151 0.76 0.43 16.42
CA SER A 151 1.23 -0.32 17.59
C SER A 151 0.16 -1.25 18.18
N HIS A 152 -1.12 -1.02 17.85
CA HIS A 152 -2.26 -1.86 18.23
C HIS A 152 -3.07 -2.29 17.01
N SER A 153 -2.38 -2.58 15.89
CA SER A 153 -3.08 -3.04 14.70
C SER A 153 -3.59 -4.46 14.88
N LEU A 154 -4.73 -4.71 14.23
CA LEU A 154 -5.47 -5.94 14.19
C LEU A 154 -5.02 -6.74 12.97
N THR A 155 -4.98 -8.06 13.14
CA THR A 155 -4.76 -9.00 12.03
C THR A 155 -6.05 -9.13 11.23
N VAL A 156 -5.93 -9.17 9.91
CA VAL A 156 -7.05 -9.52 9.04
C VAL A 156 -7.16 -11.04 8.99
N ASP A 157 -8.15 -11.60 9.68
CA ASP A 157 -8.30 -13.06 9.87
C ASP A 157 -8.90 -13.78 8.65
N GLY A 158 -9.45 -13.00 7.71
CA GLY A 158 -9.98 -13.52 6.44
C GLY A 158 -10.45 -12.38 5.56
N GLY A 159 -9.82 -12.22 4.41
CA GLY A 159 -9.99 -11.07 3.52
C GLY A 159 -8.70 -10.75 2.79
N ASN A 160 -8.66 -9.57 2.16
CA ASN A 160 -7.47 -9.06 1.50
C ASN A 160 -7.45 -7.53 1.53
N ILE A 161 -6.27 -6.94 1.62
CA ILE A 161 -5.97 -5.52 1.49
C ILE A 161 -4.95 -5.34 0.37
N GLN A 162 -5.19 -4.35 -0.49
CA GLN A 162 -4.33 -4.01 -1.61
C GLN A 162 -3.94 -2.54 -1.54
N VAL A 163 -2.66 -2.26 -1.43
CA VAL A 163 -2.09 -0.91 -1.39
C VAL A 163 -1.24 -0.67 -2.64
N LYS A 164 -1.61 0.34 -3.44
CA LYS A 164 -0.97 0.67 -4.71
C LYS A 164 -0.61 2.16 -4.73
N PRO A 165 0.68 2.53 -4.62
CA PRO A 165 1.14 3.91 -4.71
C PRO A 165 0.79 4.61 -6.03
#